data_AF-A0A0R6YAX2-F1
#
_entry.id   AF-A0A0R6YAX2-F1
#
_cell.length_a   1.000
_cell.length_b   1.000
_cell.length_c   1.000
_cell.angle_alpha   90.00
_cell.angle_beta   90.00
_cell.angle_gamma   90.00
#
_symmetry.space_group_name_H-M   'P 1'
#
loop_
_entity.id
_entity.type
_entity.pdbx_description
1 polymer ?
#
loop_
_entity_poly.entity_id
_entity_poly.type
_entity_poly.pdbx_seq_one_letter_code
_entity_poly.pdbx_strand_id
1 'polypeptide(L)'
;KEAADYVKRLCPENSKVWLKTPHGGQKDRYNRMLSLVFVSNPSGRPGFVCVNIAIVEQGLGTFYSPAGSQVDFRGQLLEAQQSAMQRKVNMWKKQNVRKKVFCTPKGIAFHTADCLTIQQTRPRNLRTLSAEQALSRGCSPCRVCKPQ
;
A
#
# COMPACT_ATOMS: atom_id res chain seq x y z
N LYS A 1 13.72 -7.05 6.25
CA LYS A 1 13.82 -8.31 7.03
C LYS A 1 12.58 -8.48 7.92
N GLU A 2 12.21 -7.41 8.60
CA GLU A 2 11.06 -7.20 9.47
C GLU A 2 9.72 -7.66 8.89
N ALA A 3 9.41 -7.31 7.63
CA ALA A 3 8.15 -7.71 7.00
C ALA A 3 8.05 -9.24 6.83
N ALA A 4 9.13 -9.88 6.39
CA ALA A 4 9.16 -11.33 6.23
C ALA A 4 9.02 -12.05 7.59
N ASP A 5 9.73 -11.57 8.61
CA ASP A 5 9.66 -12.13 9.96
C ASP A 5 8.28 -11.93 10.60
N TYR A 6 7.61 -10.80 10.33
CA TYR A 6 6.23 -10.57 10.75
C TYR A 6 5.26 -11.56 10.11
N VAL A 7 5.36 -11.77 8.78
CA VAL A 7 4.50 -12.73 8.07
C VAL A 7 4.73 -14.17 8.57
N LYS A 8 5.98 -14.57 8.81
CA LYS A 8 6.30 -15.90 9.38
C LYS A 8 5.64 -16.11 10.74
N ARG A 9 5.59 -15.08 11.60
CA ARG A 9 4.89 -15.16 12.89
C ARG A 9 3.38 -15.21 12.76
N LEU A 10 2.80 -14.54 11.75
CA LEU A 10 1.37 -14.61 11.44
C LEU A 10 0.96 -15.95 10.82
N CYS A 11 1.89 -16.62 10.14
CA CYS A 11 1.66 -17.88 9.44
C CYS A 11 2.67 -18.95 9.91
N PRO A 12 2.56 -19.45 11.16
CA PRO A 12 3.33 -20.59 11.62
C PRO A 12 3.17 -21.82 10.71
N GLU A 13 4.08 -22.77 10.85
CA GLU A 13 4.01 -24.05 10.13
C GLU A 13 2.65 -24.73 10.37
N ASN A 14 2.10 -25.34 9.31
CA ASN A 14 0.77 -25.97 9.30
C ASN A 14 -0.44 -25.02 9.48
N SER A 15 -0.25 -23.70 9.38
CA SER A 15 -1.38 -22.76 9.40
C SER A 15 -2.34 -23.01 8.24
N LYS A 16 -3.64 -22.92 8.52
CA LYS A 16 -4.66 -22.95 7.46
C LYS A 16 -4.66 -21.60 6.72
N VAL A 17 -4.43 -21.64 5.41
CA VAL A 17 -4.38 -20.45 4.55
C VAL A 17 -5.52 -20.46 3.54
N TRP A 18 -6.14 -19.30 3.34
CA TRP A 18 -7.12 -19.04 2.29
C TRP A 18 -6.61 -17.93 1.39
N LEU A 19 -6.85 -18.08 0.09
CA LEU A 19 -6.44 -17.13 -0.92
C LEU A 19 -7.69 -16.55 -1.57
N LYS A 20 -7.81 -15.22 -1.57
CA LYS A 20 -8.80 -14.52 -2.38
C LYS A 20 -8.10 -13.91 -3.59
N THR A 21 -8.25 -14.58 -4.72
CA THR A 21 -7.73 -14.13 -6.02
C THR A 21 -8.73 -13.19 -6.70
N PRO A 22 -8.28 -12.17 -7.44
CA PRO A 22 -9.14 -11.41 -8.34
C PRO A 22 -9.83 -12.34 -9.34
N HIS A 23 -11.02 -11.93 -9.83
CA HIS A 23 -11.71 -12.64 -10.89
C HIS A 23 -10.78 -12.84 -12.11
N GLY A 24 -10.71 -14.08 -12.62
CA GLY A 24 -9.83 -14.44 -13.74
C GLY A 24 -8.42 -14.88 -13.36
N GLY A 25 -8.10 -15.04 -12.06
CA GLY A 25 -6.84 -15.65 -11.63
C GLY A 25 -5.61 -14.82 -12.01
N GLN A 26 -5.70 -13.50 -11.81
CA GLN A 26 -4.71 -12.54 -12.28
C GLN A 26 -3.30 -12.89 -11.80
N LYS A 27 -2.37 -12.95 -12.74
CA LYS A 27 -0.94 -13.13 -12.49
C LYS A 27 -0.18 -11.90 -12.95
N ASP A 28 0.97 -11.65 -12.34
CA ASP A 28 1.88 -10.64 -12.84
C ASP A 28 2.70 -11.16 -14.04
N ARG A 29 3.55 -10.28 -14.60
CA ARG A 29 4.43 -10.60 -15.73
C ARG A 29 5.44 -11.73 -15.47
N TYR A 30 5.62 -12.12 -14.21
CA TYR A 30 6.50 -13.20 -13.78
C TYR A 30 5.72 -14.47 -13.41
N ASN A 31 4.45 -14.56 -13.84
CA ASN A 31 3.56 -15.70 -13.58
C ASN A 31 3.28 -15.92 -12.07
N ARG A 32 3.45 -14.89 -11.22
CA ARG A 32 3.10 -14.95 -9.80
C ARG A 32 1.64 -14.59 -9.63
N MET A 33 0.91 -15.40 -8.87
CA MET A 33 -0.49 -15.16 -8.55
C MET A 33 -0.64 -13.94 -7.64
N LEU A 34 -1.53 -13.03 -8.01
CA LEU A 34 -1.90 -11.89 -7.17
C LEU A 34 -3.11 -12.29 -6.33
N SER A 35 -2.97 -12.21 -5.00
CA SER A 35 -4.03 -12.62 -4.07
C SER A 35 -3.95 -11.84 -2.77
N LEU A 36 -5.10 -11.68 -2.13
CA LEU A 36 -5.15 -11.43 -0.69
C LEU A 36 -4.98 -12.76 0.04
N VAL A 37 -4.15 -12.76 1.08
CA VAL A 37 -3.80 -13.95 1.85
C VAL A 37 -4.45 -13.87 3.22
N PHE A 38 -5.16 -14.91 3.60
CA PHE A 38 -5.86 -15.03 4.88
C PHE A 38 -5.29 -16.22 5.65
N VAL A 39 -4.88 -16.00 6.88
CA VAL A 39 -4.33 -17.04 7.76
C VAL A 39 -5.24 -17.24 8.96
N SER A 40 -5.37 -18.46 9.45
CA SER A 40 -6.12 -18.73 10.70
C SER A 40 -5.61 -17.82 11.81
N ASN A 41 -6.52 -17.25 12.59
CA ASN A 41 -6.15 -16.25 13.58
C ASN A 41 -5.11 -16.82 14.58
N PRO A 42 -3.88 -16.26 14.64
CA PRO A 42 -2.81 -16.82 15.46
C PRO A 42 -3.07 -16.70 16.98
N SER A 43 -4.06 -15.90 17.39
CA SER A 43 -4.51 -15.84 18.79
C SER A 43 -5.41 -17.01 19.22
N GLY A 44 -5.70 -17.96 18.32
CA GLY A 44 -6.58 -19.10 18.59
C GLY A 44 -8.07 -18.76 18.57
N ARG A 45 -8.43 -17.49 18.36
CA ARG A 45 -9.83 -17.07 18.20
C ARG A 45 -10.40 -17.54 16.86
N PRO A 46 -11.71 -17.77 16.75
CA PRO A 46 -12.34 -18.08 15.46
C PRO A 46 -12.04 -17.01 14.40
N GLY A 47 -11.90 -17.43 13.14
CA GLY A 47 -11.76 -16.54 11.98
C GLY A 47 -10.35 -16.49 11.37
N PHE A 48 -10.19 -15.56 10.43
CA PHE A 48 -8.97 -15.37 9.65
C PHE A 48 -8.46 -13.93 9.74
N VAL A 49 -7.13 -13.79 9.70
CA VAL A 49 -6.44 -12.50 9.58
C VAL A 49 -6.02 -12.32 8.13
N CYS A 50 -6.40 -11.20 7.52
CA CYS A 50 -5.88 -10.80 6.21
C CYS A 50 -4.43 -10.28 6.36
N VAL A 51 -3.47 -11.06 5.87
CA VAL A 51 -2.03 -10.77 5.98
C VAL A 51 -1.69 -9.45 5.29
N ASN A 52 -2.28 -9.15 4.14
CA ASN A 52 -2.03 -7.91 3.40
C ASN A 52 -2.40 -6.67 4.22
N ILE A 53 -3.58 -6.68 4.85
CA ILE A 53 -4.02 -5.59 5.75
C ILE A 53 -3.10 -5.52 6.96
N ALA A 54 -2.76 -6.66 7.57
CA ALA A 54 -1.89 -6.71 8.75
C ALA A 54 -0.48 -6.15 8.47
N ILE A 55 0.09 -6.39 7.29
CA ILE A 55 1.39 -5.81 6.87
C ILE A 55 1.29 -4.29 6.79
N VAL A 56 0.24 -3.78 6.15
CA VAL A 56 0.03 -2.34 5.95
C VAL A 56 -0.23 -1.63 7.30
N GLU A 57 -1.07 -2.21 8.15
CA GLU A 57 -1.39 -1.72 9.49
C GLU A 57 -0.15 -1.61 10.40
N GLN A 58 0.80 -2.53 10.23
CA GLN A 58 2.08 -2.47 10.96
C GLN A 58 3.09 -1.53 10.29
N GLY A 59 2.78 -0.85 9.19
CA GLY A 59 3.72 0.00 8.48
C GLY A 59 4.92 -0.76 7.91
N LEU A 60 4.70 -2.02 7.52
CA LEU A 60 5.71 -2.89 6.90
C LEU A 60 5.56 -2.95 5.37
N GLY A 61 4.55 -2.27 4.84
CA GLY A 61 4.28 -2.10 3.42
C GLY A 61 3.27 -0.97 3.19
N THR A 62 3.17 -0.49 1.95
CA THR A 62 2.21 0.53 1.53
C THR A 62 1.09 -0.10 0.68
N PHE A 63 -0.08 0.54 0.69
CA PHE A 63 -1.11 0.24 -0.28
C PHE A 63 -0.65 0.64 -1.68
N TYR A 64 -0.85 -0.26 -2.64
CA TYR A 64 -0.64 0.00 -4.06
C TYR A 64 -1.76 -0.59 -4.88
N SER A 65 -2.30 0.21 -5.80
CA SER A 65 -3.27 -0.21 -6.80
C SER A 65 -2.86 0.37 -8.14
N PRO A 66 -2.67 -0.45 -9.18
CA PRO A 66 -2.56 0.05 -10.55
C PRO A 66 -3.74 0.94 -10.96
N ALA A 67 -3.52 1.80 -11.96
CA ALA A 67 -4.58 2.64 -12.47
C ALA A 67 -5.65 1.76 -13.15
N GLY A 68 -6.92 2.01 -12.84
CA GLY A 68 -8.03 1.24 -13.41
C GLY A 68 -8.26 -0.15 -12.78
N SER A 69 -7.49 -0.56 -11.77
CA SER A 69 -7.77 -1.82 -11.06
C SER A 69 -8.74 -1.63 -9.90
N GLN A 70 -9.70 -2.55 -9.79
CA GLN A 70 -10.51 -2.71 -8.59
C GLN A 70 -9.78 -3.65 -7.64
N VAL A 71 -9.42 -3.16 -6.45
CA VAL A 71 -8.74 -3.95 -5.42
C VAL A 71 -9.73 -4.25 -4.31
N ASP A 72 -9.98 -5.52 -4.06
CA ASP A 72 -10.78 -5.95 -2.91
C ASP A 72 -10.17 -5.42 -1.61
N PHE A 73 -11.01 -5.08 -0.64
CA PHE A 73 -10.60 -4.51 0.65
C PHE A 73 -9.81 -3.19 0.55
N ARG A 74 -9.98 -2.43 -0.55
CA ARG A 74 -9.33 -1.12 -0.73
C ARG A 74 -9.55 -0.20 0.47
N GLY A 75 -10.78 -0.13 0.99
CA GLY A 75 -11.11 0.72 2.15
C GLY A 75 -10.28 0.35 3.36
N GLN A 76 -10.30 -0.93 3.75
CA GLN A 76 -9.58 -1.45 4.90
C GLN A 76 -8.05 -1.32 4.75
N LEU A 77 -7.52 -1.48 3.53
CA LEU A 77 -6.09 -1.26 3.27
C LEU A 77 -5.69 0.21 3.43
N LEU A 78 -6.54 1.14 3.01
CA LEU A 78 -6.28 2.58 3.19
C LEU A 78 -6.42 3.01 4.64
N GLU A 79 -7.46 2.54 5.33
CA GLU A 79 -7.62 2.75 6.78
C GLU A 79 -6.41 2.22 7.53
N ALA A 80 -5.93 1.03 7.17
CA ALA A 80 -4.76 0.44 7.79
C ALA A 80 -3.49 1.26 7.55
N GLN A 81 -3.33 1.77 6.33
CA GLN A 81 -2.20 2.64 6.00
C GLN A 81 -2.26 3.94 6.79
N GLN A 82 -3.45 4.53 6.92
CA GLN A 82 -3.66 5.75 7.67
C GLN A 82 -3.39 5.56 9.17
N SER A 83 -3.88 4.47 9.77
CA SER A 83 -3.57 4.10 11.15
C SER A 83 -2.06 3.95 11.36
N ALA A 84 -1.37 3.25 10.46
CA ALA A 84 0.07 3.04 10.54
C ALA A 84 0.86 4.37 10.48
N MET A 85 0.44 5.30 9.61
CA MET A 85 1.01 6.65 9.53
C MET A 85 0.81 7.43 10.84
N GLN A 86 -0.41 7.44 11.37
CA GLN A 86 -0.77 8.17 12.60
C GLN A 86 -0.01 7.65 13.82
N ARG A 87 0.10 6.32 13.95
CA ARG A 87 0.84 5.65 15.03
C ARG A 87 2.36 5.70 14.82
N LYS A 88 2.83 6.19 13.68
CA LYS A 88 4.26 6.25 13.29
C LYS A 88 4.98 4.91 13.52
N VAL A 89 4.41 3.82 13.01
CA VAL A 89 5.02 2.48 13.14
C VAL A 89 5.99 2.17 12.00
N ASN A 90 7.06 1.45 12.32
CA ASN A 90 8.07 0.96 11.36
C ASN A 90 8.53 2.03 10.36
N MET A 91 8.26 1.87 9.05
CA MET A 91 8.76 2.78 8.02
C MET A 91 8.27 4.22 8.22
N TRP A 92 7.10 4.40 8.83
CA TRP A 92 6.50 5.71 9.08
C TRP A 92 7.22 6.52 10.17
N LYS A 93 8.11 5.91 10.97
CA LYS A 93 8.93 6.65 11.96
C LYS A 93 9.87 7.67 11.32
N LYS A 94 10.39 7.34 10.13
CA LYS A 94 11.43 8.12 9.44
C LYS A 94 10.86 8.94 8.28
N GLN A 95 9.65 8.66 7.82
CA GLN A 95 9.07 9.34 6.68
C GLN A 95 8.48 10.70 7.04
N ASN A 96 8.80 11.71 6.23
CA ASN A 96 8.18 13.03 6.32
C ASN A 96 6.85 13.06 5.56
N VAL A 97 5.79 12.57 6.19
CA VAL A 97 4.44 12.52 5.59
C VAL A 97 3.79 13.91 5.40
N ARG A 98 4.35 14.97 6.02
CA ARG A 98 3.91 16.35 5.82
C ARG A 98 4.55 17.03 4.62
N LYS A 99 5.55 16.40 4.00
CA LYS A 99 6.23 16.93 2.80
C LYS A 99 5.21 17.23 1.70
N LYS A 100 5.37 18.39 1.07
CA LYS A 100 4.59 18.80 -0.10
C LYS A 100 4.94 17.92 -1.31
N VAL A 101 3.91 17.38 -1.96
CA VAL A 101 3.99 16.54 -3.16
C VAL A 101 2.96 16.97 -4.20
N PHE A 102 3.15 16.50 -5.42
CA PHE A 102 2.34 16.86 -6.58
C PHE A 102 1.71 15.63 -7.21
N CYS A 103 0.42 15.70 -7.51
CA CYS A 103 -0.29 14.68 -8.27
C CYS A 103 -0.80 15.26 -9.59
N THR A 104 -0.75 14.47 -10.66
CA THR A 104 -1.44 14.80 -11.91
C THR A 104 -2.94 14.45 -11.81
N PRO A 105 -3.83 15.01 -12.64
CA PRO A 105 -5.27 14.82 -12.51
C PRO A 105 -5.74 13.37 -12.63
N LYS A 106 -5.09 12.60 -13.52
CA LYS A 106 -5.44 11.21 -13.85
C LYS A 106 -4.44 10.19 -13.29
N GLY A 107 -3.34 10.67 -12.70
CA GLY A 107 -2.29 9.82 -12.18
C GLY A 107 -2.63 9.27 -10.80
N ILE A 108 -2.19 8.05 -10.55
CA ILE A 108 -2.23 7.40 -9.23
C ILE A 108 -0.91 7.57 -8.47
N ALA A 109 0.04 8.33 -9.00
CA ALA A 109 1.33 8.59 -8.39
C ALA A 109 1.41 10.03 -7.88
N PHE A 110 2.10 10.22 -6.76
CA PHE A 110 2.54 11.55 -6.32
C PHE A 110 4.05 11.69 -6.50
N HIS A 111 4.49 12.92 -6.69
CA HIS A 111 5.82 13.27 -7.18
C HIS A 111 6.42 14.42 -6.37
N THR A 112 7.75 14.55 -6.43
CA THR A 112 8.49 15.76 -6.06
C THR A 112 8.41 16.83 -7.17
N ALA A 113 8.79 18.07 -6.84
CA ALA A 113 8.72 19.21 -7.78
C ALA A 113 9.66 19.04 -8.99
N ASP A 114 10.82 18.43 -8.80
CA ASP A 114 11.88 18.20 -9.78
C ASP A 114 11.61 17.00 -10.71
N CYS A 115 10.50 16.28 -10.53
CA CYS A 115 10.15 15.16 -11.39
C CYS A 115 9.78 15.63 -12.81
N LEU A 116 10.38 15.01 -13.84
CA LEU A 116 10.10 15.34 -15.25
C LEU A 116 8.61 15.32 -15.60
N THR A 117 7.84 14.36 -15.07
CA THR A 117 6.39 14.29 -15.26
C THR A 117 5.69 15.57 -14.78
N ILE A 118 6.15 16.13 -13.67
CA ILE A 118 5.61 17.37 -13.09
C ILE A 118 6.08 18.58 -13.90
N GLN A 119 7.35 18.63 -14.29
CA GLN A 119 7.91 19.71 -15.10
C GLN A 119 7.21 19.83 -16.48
N GLN A 120 6.78 18.71 -17.06
CA GLN A 120 6.05 18.67 -18.33
C GLN A 120 4.53 18.88 -18.17
N THR A 121 4.01 18.91 -16.94
CA THR A 121 2.58 19.11 -16.68
C THR A 121 2.32 20.59 -16.37
N ARG A 122 1.32 21.17 -17.04
CA ARG A 122 0.92 22.57 -16.79
C ARG A 122 0.56 22.77 -15.30
N PRO A 123 1.10 23.80 -14.60
CA PRO A 123 0.88 23.98 -13.17
C PRO A 123 -0.58 24.00 -12.72
N ARG A 124 -1.48 24.60 -13.52
CA ARG A 124 -2.92 24.64 -13.27
C ARG A 124 -3.60 23.25 -13.20
N ASN A 125 -2.96 22.23 -13.76
CA ASN A 125 -3.47 20.86 -13.75
C ASN A 125 -2.92 20.06 -12.56
N LEU A 126 -1.96 20.60 -11.80
CA LEU A 126 -1.33 19.89 -10.69
C LEU A 126 -2.13 20.06 -9.40
N ARG A 127 -2.33 18.96 -8.69
CA ARG A 127 -2.83 18.99 -7.31
C ARG A 127 -1.64 19.00 -6.36
N THR A 128 -1.57 20.02 -5.53
CA THR A 128 -0.61 20.09 -4.43
C THR A 128 -1.23 19.46 -3.18
N LEU A 129 -0.56 18.48 -2.58
CA LEU A 129 -0.99 17.78 -1.38
C LEU A 129 0.19 17.56 -0.44
N SER A 130 -0.07 17.17 0.81
CA SER A 130 0.94 16.48 1.61
C SER A 130 1.08 15.02 1.18
N ALA A 131 2.23 14.40 1.46
CA ALA A 131 2.45 12.97 1.23
C ALA A 131 1.38 12.10 1.94
N GLU A 132 0.99 12.47 3.16
CA GLU A 132 -0.10 11.84 3.90
C GLU A 132 -1.43 11.92 3.14
N GLN A 133 -1.82 13.12 2.68
CA GLN A 133 -3.07 13.30 1.94
C GLN A 133 -3.08 12.51 0.62
N ALA A 134 -1.94 12.43 -0.07
CA ALA A 134 -1.83 11.65 -1.29
C ALA A 134 -1.97 10.13 -1.00
N LEU A 135 -1.28 9.63 0.02
CA LEU A 135 -1.38 8.23 0.46
C LEU A 135 -2.79 7.85 0.91
N SER A 136 -3.47 8.69 1.68
CA SER A 136 -4.86 8.44 2.13
C SER A 136 -5.86 8.40 0.97
N ARG A 137 -5.56 9.06 -0.16
CA ARG A 137 -6.35 8.98 -1.39
C ARG A 137 -6.07 7.70 -2.20
N GLY A 138 -5.08 6.90 -1.79
CA GLY A 138 -4.59 5.73 -2.50
C GLY A 138 -3.63 6.05 -3.62
N CYS A 139 -3.02 7.24 -3.63
CA CYS A 139 -1.89 7.51 -4.50
C CYS A 139 -0.63 6.80 -3.96
N SER A 140 0.28 6.43 -4.85
CA SER A 140 1.54 5.77 -4.55
C SER A 140 2.74 6.66 -4.85
N PRO A 141 3.88 6.49 -4.17
CA PRO A 141 5.08 7.26 -4.50
C PRO A 141 5.54 6.94 -5.92
N CYS A 142 5.90 7.98 -6.67
CA CYS A 142 6.48 7.80 -8.00
C CYS A 142 7.75 6.94 -7.93
N ARG A 143 7.82 5.90 -8.77
CA ARG A 143 8.96 4.99 -8.85
C ARG A 143 10.25 5.64 -9.37
N VAL A 144 10.13 6.78 -10.05
CA VAL A 144 11.26 7.53 -10.63
C VAL A 144 11.86 8.51 -9.61
N CYS A 145 11.06 9.48 -9.14
CA CYS A 145 11.58 10.52 -8.23
C CYS A 145 11.55 10.14 -6.74
N LYS A 146 10.95 9.00 -6.38
CA LYS A 146 10.99 8.41 -5.02
C LYS A 146 10.76 9.46 -3.91
N PRO A 147 9.57 10.08 -3.86
CA PRO A 147 9.28 11.15 -2.89
C PRO A 147 9.30 10.70 -1.42
N GLN A 148 9.40 9.39 -1.16
CA GLN A 148 9.38 8.70 0.14
C GLN A 148 10.43 7.60 0.19
#